data_AF-A0A235BSR9-F1
#
_entry.id   AF-A0A235BSR9-F1
#
_cell.length_a   1.000
_cell.length_b   1.000
_cell.length_c   1.000
_cell.angle_alpha   90.00
_cell.angle_beta   90.00
_cell.angle_gamma   90.00
#
_symmetry.space_group_name_H-M   'P 1'
#
loop_
_entity.id
_entity.type
_entity.pdbx_description
1 polymer ?
#
loop_
_entity_poly.entity_id
_entity_poly.type
_entity_poly.pdbx_seq_one_letter_code
_entity_poly.pdbx_strand_id
1 'polypeptide(L)'
;MNKRNYQHLVVLAMLVLPVLLFALAPPIPIAPLPGTKSRNTKQELIVDCPAEAEMLNFQLFNAESAIDEPIAEIYTPYYSWLAPEDNIIPSPLPVELLPGRYYWTCRARYDDAWSGFFRPRWDFEVTKDEPPNTECGVYGLTPPTPIWPPCGQKSPVTKPELIVECPDAEMFNFQLFTRNG
;
A
#
# COMPACT_ATOMS: atom_id res chain seq x y z
N MET A 1 -18.15 -48.59 12.81
CA MET A 1 -17.83 -47.43 11.95
C MET A 1 -17.30 -47.95 10.62
N ASN A 2 -17.96 -47.66 9.50
CA ASN A 2 -17.69 -48.31 8.21
C ASN A 2 -16.44 -47.71 7.53
N LYS A 3 -15.48 -48.53 7.11
CA LYS A 3 -14.16 -48.12 6.60
C LYS A 3 -14.24 -47.14 5.40
N ARG A 4 -15.31 -47.25 4.60
CA ARG A 4 -15.63 -46.33 3.49
C ARG A 4 -15.98 -44.91 3.97
N ASN A 5 -16.71 -44.78 5.08
CA ASN A 5 -17.10 -43.46 5.59
C ASN A 5 -15.89 -42.67 6.10
N TYR A 6 -14.88 -43.36 6.65
CA TYR A 6 -13.62 -42.75 7.09
C TYR A 6 -12.80 -42.23 5.91
N GLN A 7 -12.71 -42.98 4.82
CA GLN A 7 -11.99 -42.55 3.62
C GLN A 7 -12.62 -41.32 2.96
N HIS A 8 -13.95 -41.26 2.88
CA HIS A 8 -14.65 -40.07 2.37
C HIS A 8 -14.45 -38.84 3.26
N LEU A 9 -14.48 -39.01 4.59
CA LEU A 9 -14.19 -37.93 5.54
C LEU A 9 -12.76 -37.41 5.44
N VAL A 10 -11.78 -38.30 5.27
CA VAL A 10 -10.36 -37.90 5.11
C VAL A 10 -10.15 -37.15 3.80
N VAL A 11 -10.75 -37.61 2.69
CA VAL A 11 -10.65 -36.91 1.39
C VAL A 11 -11.34 -35.55 1.46
N LEU A 12 -12.52 -35.47 2.08
CA LEU A 12 -13.22 -34.19 2.28
C LEU A 12 -12.39 -33.25 3.16
N ALA A 13 -11.84 -33.73 4.26
CA ALA A 13 -10.96 -32.93 5.13
C ALA A 13 -9.71 -32.45 4.37
N MET A 14 -9.06 -33.30 3.57
CA MET A 14 -7.88 -32.94 2.77
C MET A 14 -8.18 -31.91 1.68
N LEU A 15 -9.42 -31.82 1.18
CA LEU A 15 -9.83 -30.84 0.18
C LEU A 15 -10.32 -29.53 0.81
N VAL A 16 -11.04 -29.61 1.92
CA VAL A 16 -11.64 -28.44 2.57
C VAL A 16 -10.63 -27.71 3.46
N LEU A 17 -9.74 -28.43 4.16
CA LEU A 17 -8.79 -27.83 5.10
C LEU A 17 -7.80 -26.85 4.44
N PRO A 18 -7.20 -27.14 3.27
CA PRO A 18 -6.33 -26.18 2.60
C PRO A 18 -7.09 -24.92 2.17
N VAL A 19 -8.31 -25.07 1.63
CA VAL A 19 -9.15 -23.94 1.21
C VAL A 19 -9.55 -23.07 2.41
N LEU A 20 -9.89 -23.70 3.54
CA LEU A 20 -10.22 -22.99 4.78
C LEU A 20 -9.00 -22.24 5.35
N LEU A 21 -7.79 -22.81 5.21
CA LEU A 21 -6.55 -22.18 5.67
C LEU A 21 -6.16 -20.96 4.80
N PHE A 22 -6.42 -21.00 3.49
CA PHE A 22 -6.21 -19.85 2.61
C PHE A 22 -7.24 -18.73 2.84
N ALA A 23 -8.49 -19.06 3.15
CA ALA A 23 -9.52 -18.07 3.49
C ALA A 23 -9.25 -17.30 4.80
N LEU A 24 -8.34 -17.79 5.64
CA LEU A 24 -7.98 -17.21 6.94
C LEU A 24 -6.58 -16.58 6.96
N ALA A 25 -5.86 -16.59 5.84
CA ALA A 25 -4.54 -15.98 5.75
C ALA A 25 -4.66 -14.44 5.76
N PRO A 26 -3.72 -13.73 6.42
CA PRO A 26 -3.64 -12.27 6.29
C PRO A 26 -3.43 -11.91 4.80
N PRO A 27 -3.99 -10.78 4.33
CA PRO A 27 -3.76 -10.32 2.98
C PRO A 27 -2.28 -9.96 2.80
N ILE A 28 -1.76 -10.08 1.58
CA ILE A 28 -0.39 -9.74 1.23
C ILE A 28 -0.28 -8.22 1.10
N PRO A 29 0.66 -7.55 1.80
CA PRO A 29 0.93 -6.14 1.59
C PRO A 29 1.55 -5.94 0.20
N ILE A 30 0.93 -5.11 -0.64
CA ILE A 30 1.45 -4.73 -1.95
C ILE A 30 2.36 -3.50 -1.81
N ALA A 31 1.95 -2.51 -1.01
CA ALA A 31 2.73 -1.32 -0.74
C ALA A 31 2.40 -0.74 0.64
N PRO A 32 3.36 -0.14 1.35
CA PRO A 32 4.79 -0.37 1.18
C PRO A 32 5.11 -1.86 1.44
N LEU A 33 6.08 -2.41 0.72
CA LEU A 33 6.57 -3.75 1.05
C LEU A 33 7.22 -3.72 2.44
N PRO A 34 7.12 -4.79 3.24
CA PRO A 34 7.72 -4.84 4.57
C PRO A 34 9.22 -4.52 4.56
N GLY A 35 9.65 -3.64 5.45
CA GLY A 35 11.06 -3.21 5.59
C GLY A 35 11.53 -2.17 4.57
N THR A 36 10.65 -1.65 3.72
CA THR A 36 11.03 -0.62 2.73
C THR A 36 11.21 0.76 3.35
N LYS A 37 12.06 1.56 2.70
CA LYS A 37 12.29 2.96 3.03
C LYS A 37 11.68 3.84 1.94
N SER A 38 11.04 4.93 2.35
CA SER A 38 10.38 5.87 1.47
C SER A 38 10.69 7.30 1.88
N ARG A 39 10.81 8.19 0.89
CA ARG A 39 10.84 9.65 1.12
C ARG A 39 9.44 10.26 1.08
N ASN A 40 8.43 9.46 0.78
CA ASN A 40 7.06 9.94 0.65
C ASN A 40 6.44 10.13 2.04
N THR A 41 6.14 11.37 2.39
CA THR A 41 5.47 11.73 3.65
C THR A 41 3.98 11.39 3.62
N LYS A 42 3.42 11.00 2.46
CA LYS A 42 2.08 10.41 2.32
C LYS A 42 2.17 9.01 1.76
N GLN A 43 2.14 8.01 2.63
CA GLN A 43 2.37 6.63 2.20
C GLN A 43 1.06 5.97 1.80
N GLU A 44 1.00 5.48 0.56
CA GLU A 44 -0.10 4.61 0.14
C GLU A 44 0.10 3.21 0.72
N LEU A 45 -0.88 2.77 1.50
CA LEU A 45 -0.98 1.43 2.08
C LEU A 45 -1.92 0.61 1.21
N ILE A 46 -1.45 -0.51 0.67
CA ILE A 46 -2.16 -1.34 -0.30
C ILE A 46 -2.02 -2.80 0.13
N VAL A 47 -3.14 -3.51 0.15
CA VAL A 47 -3.17 -4.97 0.32
C VAL A 47 -3.68 -5.65 -0.94
N ASP A 48 -3.35 -6.91 -1.12
CA ASP A 48 -4.05 -7.74 -2.09
C ASP A 48 -5.54 -7.88 -1.70
N CYS A 49 -6.38 -8.07 -2.71
CA CYS A 49 -7.83 -8.13 -2.54
C CYS A 49 -8.19 -9.28 -1.58
N PRO A 50 -8.64 -9.00 -0.34
CA PRO A 50 -9.19 -10.03 0.51
C PRO A 50 -10.54 -10.42 -0.11
N ALA A 51 -10.65 -11.68 -0.56
CA ALA A 51 -11.85 -12.14 -1.24
C ALA A 51 -13.11 -11.80 -0.42
N GLU A 52 -14.10 -11.17 -1.06
CA GLU A 52 -15.43 -10.91 -0.49
C GLU A 52 -15.47 -9.86 0.64
N ALA A 53 -14.42 -9.08 0.87
CA ALA A 53 -14.45 -7.99 1.85
C ALA A 53 -15.31 -6.80 1.35
N GLU A 54 -16.29 -6.38 2.15
CA GLU A 54 -17.14 -5.22 1.84
C GLU A 54 -16.47 -3.89 2.20
N MET A 55 -15.64 -3.93 3.25
CA MET A 55 -14.97 -2.76 3.79
C MET A 55 -13.68 -3.19 4.49
N LEU A 56 -12.66 -2.33 4.40
CA LEU A 56 -11.44 -2.43 5.16
C LEU A 56 -11.35 -1.34 6.22
N ASN A 57 -10.71 -1.69 7.33
CA ASN A 57 -10.29 -0.74 8.35
C ASN A 57 -8.78 -0.82 8.48
N PHE A 58 -8.08 0.24 8.07
CA PHE A 58 -6.64 0.35 8.16
C PHE A 58 -6.25 1.11 9.42
N GLN A 59 -5.14 0.71 10.03
CA GLN A 59 -4.53 1.39 11.16
C GLN A 59 -3.03 1.55 10.94
N LEU A 60 -2.52 2.74 11.23
CA LEU A 60 -1.12 3.11 11.18
C LEU A 60 -0.64 3.43 12.60
N PHE A 61 0.56 2.96 12.95
CA PHE A 61 1.19 3.10 14.26
C PHE A 61 2.58 3.72 14.09
N ASN A 62 2.98 4.54 15.05
CA ASN A 62 4.36 5.00 15.16
C ASN A 62 5.18 3.92 15.90
N ALA A 63 6.19 3.34 15.25
CA ALA A 63 7.02 2.30 15.83
C ALA A 63 7.90 2.80 17.00
N GLU A 64 8.12 4.11 17.08
CA GLU A 64 8.91 4.77 18.12
C GLU A 64 8.06 5.20 19.31
N SER A 65 6.72 5.14 19.19
CA SER A 65 5.82 5.41 20.29
C SER A 65 5.93 4.31 21.35
N ALA A 66 6.04 4.71 22.62
CA ALA A 66 5.98 3.77 23.74
C ALA A 66 4.56 3.18 23.94
N ILE A 67 3.55 3.78 23.33
CA ILE A 67 2.15 3.39 23.40
C ILE A 67 1.76 2.75 22.08
N ASP A 68 1.22 1.52 22.13
CA ASP A 68 0.73 0.77 20.98
C ASP A 68 -0.67 1.23 20.53
N GLU A 69 -0.82 2.53 20.30
CA GLU A 69 -2.05 3.16 19.83
C GLU A 69 -1.90 3.60 18.37
N PRO A 70 -2.96 3.44 17.55
CA PRO A 70 -2.92 3.92 16.18
C PRO A 70 -2.80 5.46 16.18
N ILE A 71 -1.91 5.98 15.34
CA ILE A 71 -1.76 7.40 15.08
C ILE A 71 -2.69 7.88 13.96
N ALA A 72 -3.13 6.96 13.10
CA ALA A 72 -4.13 7.19 12.08
C ALA A 72 -4.93 5.90 11.79
N GLU A 73 -6.19 6.08 11.44
CA GLU A 73 -7.16 5.03 11.14
C GLU A 73 -8.13 5.52 10.05
N ILE A 74 -8.61 4.60 9.20
CA ILE A 74 -9.69 4.87 8.25
C ILE A 74 -10.60 3.65 8.09
N TYR A 75 -11.84 3.88 7.66
CA TYR A 75 -12.74 2.86 7.11
C TYR A 75 -12.96 3.15 5.63
N THR A 76 -12.67 2.20 4.75
CA THR A 76 -12.70 2.41 3.29
C THR A 76 -13.18 1.15 2.56
N PRO A 77 -13.98 1.28 1.49
CA PRO A 77 -14.31 0.14 0.62
C PRO A 77 -13.14 -0.23 -0.33
N TYR A 78 -12.07 0.57 -0.36
CA TYR A 78 -10.93 0.37 -1.23
C TYR A 78 -9.86 -0.52 -0.58
N TYR A 79 -9.14 -1.29 -1.40
CA TYR A 79 -7.97 -2.08 -0.96
C TYR A 79 -6.71 -1.24 -0.74
N SER A 80 -6.85 0.08 -0.81
CA SER A 80 -5.78 1.03 -0.54
C SER A 80 -6.24 2.22 0.29
N TRP A 81 -5.27 2.88 0.92
CA TRP A 81 -5.43 4.12 1.65
C TRP A 81 -4.16 4.97 1.57
N LEU A 82 -4.30 6.25 1.23
CA LEU A 82 -3.21 7.21 1.27
C LEU A 82 -3.07 7.80 2.69
N ALA A 83 -2.26 7.17 3.54
CA ALA A 83 -2.11 7.62 4.92
C ALA A 83 -1.23 8.89 5.01
N PRO A 84 -1.59 9.88 5.86
CA PRO A 84 -2.68 9.88 6.85
C PRO A 84 -3.96 10.61 6.40
N GLU A 85 -4.27 10.68 5.10
CA GLU A 85 -5.47 11.38 4.60
C GLU A 85 -6.78 10.76 5.13
N ASP A 86 -7.82 11.57 5.29
CA ASP A 86 -9.14 11.13 5.79
C ASP A 86 -9.13 10.37 7.13
N ASN A 87 -8.08 10.56 7.92
CA ASN A 87 -7.96 9.95 9.23
C ASN A 87 -9.14 10.33 10.14
N ILE A 88 -9.69 9.34 10.83
CA ILE A 88 -10.81 9.52 11.74
C ILE A 88 -10.40 9.76 13.20
N ILE A 89 -9.12 9.56 13.58
CA ILE A 89 -8.67 9.76 14.96
C ILE A 89 -8.59 11.26 15.28
N PRO A 90 -9.36 11.75 16.27
CA PRO A 90 -9.37 13.16 16.63
C PRO A 90 -8.13 13.52 17.46
N SER A 91 -7.13 14.10 16.81
CA SER A 91 -5.90 14.65 17.41
C SER A 91 -5.33 15.68 16.43
N PRO A 92 -4.40 16.61 16.81
CA PRO A 92 -3.66 17.40 15.82
C PRO A 92 -2.93 16.45 14.86
N LEU A 93 -3.61 16.17 13.77
CA LEU A 93 -3.27 15.16 12.81
C LEU A 93 -2.04 15.61 12.04
N PRO A 94 -1.00 14.77 11.91
CA PRO A 94 0.03 15.05 10.93
C PRO A 94 -0.66 15.07 9.56
N VAL A 95 -0.60 16.20 8.85
CA VAL A 95 -0.98 16.26 7.42
C VAL A 95 -0.06 15.35 6.59
N GLU A 96 1.10 15.04 7.15
CA GLU A 96 2.20 14.29 6.56
C GLU A 96 2.88 13.44 7.65
N LEU A 97 3.33 12.25 7.29
CA LEU A 97 4.15 11.39 8.15
C LEU A 97 5.52 12.03 8.37
N LEU A 98 5.92 12.11 9.63
CA LEU A 98 7.27 12.56 10.00
C LEU A 98 8.29 11.49 9.63
N PRO A 99 9.58 11.84 9.47
CA PRO A 99 10.63 10.84 9.37
C PRO A 99 10.63 9.94 10.60
N GLY A 100 10.66 8.62 10.40
CA GLY A 100 10.56 7.63 11.45
C GLY A 100 10.09 6.28 10.93
N ARG A 101 10.07 5.29 11.83
CA ARG A 101 9.56 3.94 11.52
C ARG A 101 8.08 3.82 11.84
N TYR A 102 7.36 3.12 10.98
CA TYR A 102 5.92 2.94 11.08
C TYR A 102 5.53 1.48 10.94
N TYR A 103 4.45 1.10 11.63
CA TYR A 103 3.77 -0.17 11.44
C TYR A 103 2.36 0.06 10.95
N TRP A 104 1.83 -0.84 10.14
CA TRP A 104 0.44 -0.78 9.73
C TRP A 104 -0.18 -2.17 9.62
N THR A 105 -1.50 -2.18 9.68
CA THR A 105 -2.32 -3.39 9.50
C THR A 105 -3.70 -2.98 9.00
N CYS A 106 -4.47 -3.96 8.54
CA CYS A 106 -5.90 -3.79 8.34
C CYS A 106 -6.71 -4.93 8.98
N ARG A 107 -8.02 -4.78 8.94
CA ARG A 107 -9.01 -5.85 9.12
C ARG A 107 -10.11 -5.68 8.07
N ALA A 108 -10.79 -6.77 7.75
CA ALA A 108 -11.86 -6.78 6.77
C ALA A 108 -13.22 -6.94 7.45
N ARG A 109 -14.24 -6.36 6.85
CA ARG A 109 -15.64 -6.66 7.15
C ARG A 109 -16.16 -7.64 6.12
N TYR A 110 -16.67 -8.76 6.61
CA TYR A 110 -17.37 -9.78 5.83
C TYR A 110 -18.81 -9.83 6.34
N ASP A 111 -19.77 -9.57 5.45
CA ASP A 111 -21.18 -9.39 5.82
C ASP A 111 -21.33 -8.40 7.01
N ASP A 112 -21.80 -8.89 8.15
CA ASP A 112 -22.05 -8.10 9.35
C ASP A 112 -20.97 -8.20 10.43
N ALA A 113 -19.84 -8.85 10.14
CA ALA A 113 -18.78 -9.08 11.11
C ALA A 113 -17.43 -8.49 10.67
N TRP A 114 -16.76 -7.84 11.62
CA TRP A 114 -15.35 -7.48 11.46
C TRP A 114 -14.46 -8.68 11.81
N SER A 115 -13.46 -8.93 10.97
CA SER A 115 -12.35 -9.81 11.32
C SER A 115 -11.53 -9.22 12.47
N GLY A 116 -10.68 -10.07 13.07
CA GLY A 116 -9.55 -9.54 13.82
C GLY A 116 -8.61 -8.75 12.91
N PHE A 117 -7.78 -7.88 13.51
CA PHE A 117 -6.67 -7.27 12.77
C PHE A 117 -5.70 -8.34 12.30
N PHE A 118 -5.36 -8.26 11.01
CA PHE A 118 -4.44 -9.19 10.38
C PHE A 118 -3.05 -9.11 11.04
N ARG A 119 -2.36 -10.24 11.06
CA ARG A 119 -1.02 -10.38 11.63
C ARG A 119 -0.14 -11.14 10.65
N PRO A 120 1.18 -10.83 10.55
CA PRO A 120 1.89 -9.79 11.29
C PRO A 120 1.51 -8.37 10.85
N ARG A 121 1.87 -7.35 11.65
CA ARG A 121 1.85 -5.96 11.16
C ARG A 121 3.00 -5.78 10.17
N TRP A 122 2.82 -4.91 9.19
CA TRP A 122 3.84 -4.60 8.18
C TRP A 122 4.55 -3.30 8.52
N ASP A 123 5.85 -3.24 8.24
CA ASP A 123 6.69 -2.10 8.60
C ASP A 123 7.26 -1.36 7.39
N PHE A 124 7.46 -0.06 7.55
CA PHE A 124 8.20 0.79 6.62
C PHE A 124 8.86 1.94 7.37
N GLU A 125 9.77 2.65 6.71
CA GLU A 125 10.48 3.81 7.26
C GLU A 125 10.31 5.01 6.35
N VAL A 126 9.92 6.14 6.92
CA VAL A 126 9.96 7.45 6.24
C VAL A 126 11.30 8.09 6.56
N THR A 127 12.10 8.38 5.53
CA THR A 127 13.41 9.02 5.68
C THR A 127 13.31 10.52 5.49
N LYS A 128 14.13 11.29 6.20
CA LYS A 128 14.23 12.75 6.02
C LYS A 128 14.82 13.08 4.65
N ASP A 129 14.36 14.19 4.07
CA ASP A 129 15.07 14.84 2.96
C ASP A 129 16.46 15.27 3.43
N GLU A 130 17.48 14.48 3.07
CA GLU A 130 18.82 15.01 2.98
C GLU A 130 18.89 15.73 1.62
N PRO A 131 19.26 17.03 1.55
CA PRO A 131 19.49 17.66 0.26
C PRO A 131 20.51 16.81 -0.49
N PRO A 132 20.37 16.63 -1.82
CA PRO A 132 21.39 15.94 -2.58
C PRO A 132 22.71 16.64 -2.29
N ASN A 133 23.67 15.89 -1.76
CA ASN A 133 24.99 16.37 -1.42
C ASN A 133 25.51 17.10 -2.67
N THR A 134 25.68 18.42 -2.57
CA THR A 134 25.96 19.28 -3.73
C THR A 134 27.44 19.15 -4.09
N GLU A 135 27.83 17.96 -4.57
CA GLU A 135 29.13 17.68 -5.17
C GLU A 135 28.93 16.88 -6.48
N CYS A 136 27.96 17.28 -7.30
CA CYS A 136 28.05 17.04 -8.74
C CYS A 136 27.95 18.39 -9.45
N GLY A 137 28.98 18.66 -10.24
CA GLY A 137 29.27 19.96 -10.83
C GLY A 137 28.12 20.56 -11.64
N VAL A 138 28.14 21.88 -11.64
CA VAL A 138 27.35 22.79 -12.47
C VAL A 138 27.34 22.33 -13.93
N TYR A 139 26.18 21.91 -14.43
CA TYR A 139 25.64 22.39 -15.70
C TYR A 139 24.13 22.57 -15.54
N GLY A 140 23.67 23.81 -15.69
CA GLY A 140 22.27 24.15 -15.63
C GLY A 140 21.49 23.40 -16.71
N LEU A 141 20.53 22.58 -16.30
CA LEU A 141 19.44 22.14 -17.14
C LEU A 141 18.15 22.45 -16.38
N THR A 142 17.42 23.41 -16.90
CA THR A 142 15.99 23.60 -16.63
C THR A 142 15.27 22.25 -16.55
N PRO A 143 14.31 22.05 -15.63
CA PRO A 143 13.48 20.85 -15.64
C PRO A 143 12.89 20.67 -17.05
N PRO A 144 12.84 19.44 -17.61
CA PRO A 144 12.29 19.23 -18.93
C PRO A 144 10.83 19.69 -18.92
N THR A 145 10.57 20.83 -19.56
CA THR A 145 9.21 21.30 -19.81
C THR A 145 8.51 20.21 -20.64
N PRO A 146 7.36 19.67 -20.20
CA PRO A 146 6.62 18.72 -21.01
C PRO A 146 6.17 19.42 -22.29
N ILE A 147 6.72 19.00 -23.44
CA ILE A 147 6.26 19.46 -24.74
C ILE A 147 4.95 18.72 -25.03
N TRP A 148 3.83 19.32 -24.67
CA TRP A 148 2.52 18.82 -25.10
C TRP A 148 2.37 19.03 -26.60
N PRO A 149 1.99 18.01 -27.39
CA PRO A 149 1.58 18.26 -28.77
C PRO A 149 0.32 19.15 -28.75
N PRO A 150 0.21 20.14 -29.65
CA PRO A 150 -0.97 21.00 -29.72
C PRO A 150 -2.23 20.16 -29.97
N CYS A 151 -3.29 20.42 -29.19
CA CYS A 151 -4.58 19.74 -29.31
C CYS A 151 -5.09 19.80 -30.76
N GLY A 152 -5.25 18.63 -31.41
CA GLY A 152 -5.90 18.53 -32.71
C GLY A 152 -5.28 17.57 -33.72
N GLN A 153 -4.09 16.99 -33.47
CA GLN A 153 -3.54 15.95 -34.34
C GLN A 153 -3.71 14.55 -33.74
N LYS A 154 -4.46 13.69 -34.45
CA LYS A 154 -4.40 12.24 -34.24
C LYS A 154 -3.00 11.77 -34.66
N SER A 155 -2.12 11.55 -33.69
CA SER A 155 -0.89 10.81 -33.94
C SER A 155 -1.22 9.32 -34.00
N PRO A 156 -0.86 8.61 -35.08
CA PRO A 156 -0.91 7.16 -35.10
C PRO A 156 0.28 6.62 -34.29
N VAL A 157 0.12 5.45 -33.67
CA VAL A 157 1.13 4.69 -32.91
C VAL A 157 1.15 4.94 -31.39
N THR A 158 0.32 4.13 -30.74
CA THR A 158 0.62 3.18 -29.65
C THR A 158 1.66 3.56 -28.57
N LYS A 159 1.15 3.75 -27.35
CA LYS A 159 1.82 3.78 -26.03
C LYS A 159 2.84 4.92 -25.80
N PRO A 160 2.60 5.85 -24.84
CA PRO A 160 3.66 6.71 -24.34
C PRO A 160 4.68 5.87 -23.56
N GLU A 161 5.92 5.79 -24.04
CA GLU A 161 7.06 5.29 -23.27
C GLU A 161 7.73 6.46 -22.55
N LEU A 162 7.96 6.28 -21.25
CA LEU A 162 8.70 7.21 -20.40
C LEU A 162 10.06 6.57 -20.10
N ILE A 163 11.15 7.13 -20.62
CA ILE A 163 12.52 6.64 -20.38
C ILE A 163 13.13 7.50 -19.28
N VAL A 164 13.53 6.87 -18.17
CA VAL A 164 14.21 7.52 -17.05
C VAL A 164 15.62 6.93 -16.93
N GLU A 165 16.64 7.74 -17.19
CA GLU A 165 18.04 7.37 -16.95
C GLU A 165 18.44 7.81 -15.54
N CYS A 166 18.42 6.88 -14.58
CA CYS A 166 19.00 7.09 -13.26
C CYS A 166 19.62 5.77 -12.76
N PRO A 167 20.96 5.67 -12.64
CA PRO A 167 21.62 4.39 -12.38
C PRO A 167 21.49 3.85 -10.94
N ASP A 168 21.04 4.66 -9.97
CA ASP A 168 21.05 4.30 -8.54
C ASP A 168 19.67 4.39 -7.84
N ALA A 169 18.55 4.32 -8.58
CA ALA A 169 17.21 4.32 -7.99
C ALA A 169 16.60 2.91 -7.96
N GLU A 170 16.35 2.35 -6.76
CA GLU A 170 15.76 1.00 -6.59
C GLU A 170 14.24 0.95 -6.81
N MET A 171 13.53 2.08 -6.81
CA MET A 171 12.10 2.14 -7.18
C MET A 171 11.70 3.50 -7.78
N PHE A 172 10.86 3.45 -8.83
CA PHE A 172 10.16 4.61 -9.38
C PHE A 172 8.66 4.46 -9.12
N ASN A 173 8.04 5.47 -8.51
CA ASN A 173 6.58 5.58 -8.43
C ASN A 173 6.12 6.66 -9.41
N PHE A 174 5.34 6.26 -10.41
CA PHE A 174 4.71 7.18 -11.37
C PHE A 174 3.25 7.39 -10.99
N GLN A 175 2.83 8.64 -10.78
CA GLN A 175 1.42 9.01 -10.66
C GLN A 175 0.91 9.52 -12.01
N LEU A 176 -0.03 8.79 -12.61
CA LEU A 176 -0.72 9.22 -13.83
C LEU A 176 -1.98 10.00 -13.44
N PHE A 177 -1.98 11.31 -13.63
CA PHE A 177 -3.17 12.13 -13.45
C PHE A 177 -3.95 12.22 -14.76
N THR A 178 -5.12 11.59 -14.84
CA THR A 178 -6.10 11.89 -15.89
C THR A 178 -6.94 13.08 -15.43
N ARG A 179 -6.67 14.25 -16.00
CA ARG A 179 -7.56 15.41 -15.83
C ARG A 179 -8.80 15.17 -16.68
N ASN A 180 -9.92 14.77 -16.04
CA ASN A 180 -11.22 14.81 -16.69
C ASN A 180 -11.57 16.29 -16.92
N GLY A 181 -11.71 16.66 -18.20
CA GLY A 181 -12.12 17.99 -18.65
C GLY A 181 -13.60 18.25 -18.43
#